data_AF-A0A480VUM7-F1
#
_entry.id   AF-A0A480VUM7-F1
#
_cell.length_a   1.000
_cell.length_b   1.000
_cell.length_c   1.000
_cell.angle_alpha   90.00
_cell.angle_beta   90.00
_cell.angle_gamma   90.00
#
_symmetry.space_group_name_H-M   'P 1'
#
loop_
_entity.id
_entity.type
_entity.pdbx_description
1 polymer ?
#
loop_
_entity_poly.entity_id
_entity_poly.type
_entity_poly.pdbx_seq_one_letter_code
_entity_poly.pdbx_strand_id
1 'polypeptide(L)'
;MATSLRRPSFTGCSSSPPDADDEGVRGTCEDASLCKRFAVSIGYWQDPYIPHLVRLSKERKAPEINRGYFARVHGVSQLIKAFLRKTGCNCQILNLGAGMDTTFWRLKDEDLLPSKYFEIDFPMIVTRKLHSIKLKPLLSKPILDLHSEDTLQMDGHTLDSTRYAIIGADLRDIPELEEKLKKCNMNTQLPTLLVAECVLVYMSP
;
A
#
# COMPACT_ATOMS: atom_id res chain seq x y z
N MET A 1 47.85 31.29 20.48
CA MET A 1 47.67 29.82 20.61
C MET A 1 46.37 29.62 21.38
N ALA A 2 45.24 29.48 20.68
CA ALA A 2 44.59 28.20 20.38
C ALA A 2 44.29 27.41 21.67
N THR A 3 43.02 27.26 22.06
CA THR A 3 42.18 26.22 21.46
C THR A 3 40.69 26.54 21.60
N SER A 4 40.02 26.57 20.44
CA SER A 4 38.56 26.60 20.28
C SER A 4 38.03 25.19 20.44
N LEU A 5 37.11 24.98 21.40
CA LEU A 5 36.37 23.73 21.56
C LEU A 5 35.21 23.70 20.56
N ARG A 6 35.39 22.92 19.48
CA ARG A 6 34.33 22.58 18.51
C ARG A 6 33.18 21.87 19.23
N ARG A 7 31.96 22.42 19.13
CA ARG A 7 30.73 21.67 19.39
C ARG A 7 30.50 20.65 18.26
N PRO A 8 30.14 19.39 18.53
CA PRO A 8 29.66 18.50 17.51
C PRO A 8 28.24 18.90 17.12
N SER A 9 28.05 19.36 15.89
CA SER A 9 26.75 19.38 15.22
C SER A 9 26.49 17.98 14.68
N PHE A 10 25.72 17.17 15.41
CA PHE A 10 25.12 15.96 14.85
C PHE A 10 23.65 16.25 14.52
N THR A 11 23.38 16.27 13.22
CA THR A 11 22.05 16.18 12.63
C THR A 11 21.38 14.90 13.11
N GLY A 12 20.34 15.05 13.93
CA GLY A 12 19.51 13.94 14.37
C GLY A 12 18.61 13.45 13.24
N CYS A 13 19.05 12.42 12.52
CA CYS A 13 18.13 11.51 11.87
C CYS A 13 17.80 10.45 12.92
N SER A 14 16.73 10.66 13.70
CA SER A 14 16.26 9.67 14.66
C SER A 14 15.36 8.67 13.94
N SER A 15 15.97 7.75 13.19
CA SER A 15 15.31 6.47 12.96
C SER A 15 15.55 5.65 14.21
N SER A 16 14.55 5.54 15.08
CA SER A 16 14.52 4.51 16.13
C SER A 16 14.85 3.15 15.48
N PRO A 17 15.70 2.31 16.13
CA PRO A 17 15.93 0.97 15.63
C PRO A 17 14.58 0.23 15.57
N PRO A 18 14.36 -0.65 14.58
CA PRO A 18 13.12 -1.39 14.49
C PRO A 18 12.96 -2.22 15.77
N ASP A 19 11.88 -1.97 16.51
CA ASP A 19 11.53 -2.82 17.65
C ASP A 19 11.27 -4.25 17.13
N ALA A 20 11.61 -5.27 17.92
CA ALA A 20 11.41 -6.68 17.55
C ALA A 20 9.94 -6.98 17.18
N ASP A 21 9.01 -6.20 17.74
CA ASP A 21 7.59 -6.24 17.41
C ASP A 21 7.31 -5.84 15.95
N ASP A 22 7.99 -4.80 15.44
CA ASP A 22 7.79 -4.32 14.08
C ASP A 22 8.23 -5.36 13.03
N GLU A 23 9.21 -6.22 13.33
CA GLU A 23 9.58 -7.32 12.43
C GLU A 23 8.47 -8.36 12.31
N GLY A 24 7.88 -8.74 13.44
CA GLY A 24 6.72 -9.64 13.48
C GLY A 24 5.53 -9.04 12.72
N VAL A 25 5.22 -7.76 12.96
CA VAL A 25 4.16 -7.03 12.27
C VAL A 25 4.41 -7.00 10.76
N ARG A 26 5.62 -6.70 10.31
CA ARG A 26 5.97 -6.72 8.87
C ARG A 26 5.84 -8.11 8.24
N GLY A 27 6.06 -9.18 9.00
CA GLY A 27 5.85 -10.56 8.57
C GLY A 27 4.40 -10.88 8.19
N THR A 28 3.43 -10.24 8.85
CA THR A 28 1.99 -10.47 8.61
C THR A 28 1.55 -10.10 7.19
N CYS A 29 2.26 -9.17 6.54
CA CYS A 29 2.06 -8.82 5.13
C CYS A 29 2.33 -10.01 4.21
N GLU A 30 3.39 -10.79 4.48
CA GLU A 30 3.71 -12.00 3.69
C GLU A 30 2.61 -13.06 3.89
N ASP A 31 2.18 -13.31 5.13
CA ASP A 31 1.15 -14.30 5.44
C ASP A 31 -0.20 -13.99 4.78
N ALA A 32 -0.68 -12.76 4.92
CA ALA A 32 -1.95 -12.33 4.33
C ALA A 32 -1.91 -12.42 2.81
N SER A 33 -0.80 -12.00 2.20
CA SER A 33 -0.64 -12.01 0.75
C SER A 33 -0.52 -13.43 0.18
N LEU A 34 0.16 -14.35 0.90
CA LEU A 34 0.24 -15.76 0.53
C LEU A 34 -1.14 -16.43 0.58
N CYS A 35 -1.94 -16.13 1.62
CA CYS A 35 -3.31 -16.66 1.73
C CYS A 35 -4.21 -16.12 0.61
N LYS A 36 -4.13 -14.81 0.32
CA LYS A 36 -4.85 -14.19 -0.81
C LYS A 36 -4.46 -14.85 -2.14
N ARG A 37 -3.16 -14.97 -2.45
CA ARG A 37 -2.70 -15.61 -3.70
C ARG A 37 -3.12 -17.08 -3.80
N PHE A 38 -3.07 -17.83 -2.70
CA PHE A 38 -3.50 -19.23 -2.70
C PHE A 38 -5.00 -19.33 -3.02
N ALA A 39 -5.85 -18.54 -2.36
CA ALA A 39 -7.30 -18.54 -2.62
C ALA A 39 -7.64 -18.12 -4.07
N VAL A 40 -6.92 -17.14 -4.64
CA VAL A 40 -7.02 -16.78 -6.08
C VAL A 40 -6.68 -17.96 -6.98
N SER A 41 -5.60 -18.70 -6.67
CA SER A 41 -5.15 -19.83 -7.51
C SER A 41 -6.16 -20.98 -7.62
N ILE A 42 -7.10 -21.07 -6.68
CA ILE A 42 -8.18 -22.07 -6.66
C ILE A 42 -9.56 -21.45 -6.97
N GLY A 43 -9.60 -20.21 -7.46
CA GLY A 43 -10.79 -19.61 -8.07
C GLY A 43 -11.77 -18.92 -7.13
N TYR A 44 -11.38 -18.53 -5.91
CA TYR A 44 -12.30 -17.79 -5.02
C TYR A 44 -12.63 -16.39 -5.55
N TRP A 45 -11.69 -15.70 -6.19
CA TRP A 45 -11.94 -14.46 -6.94
C TRP A 45 -10.88 -14.26 -8.02
N GLN A 46 -11.14 -13.34 -8.93
CA GLN A 46 -10.21 -12.99 -10.01
C GLN A 46 -9.24 -11.90 -9.58
N ASP A 47 -7.95 -12.22 -9.64
CA ASP A 47 -6.87 -11.26 -9.41
C ASP A 47 -5.65 -11.65 -10.26
N PRO A 48 -5.50 -11.08 -11.46
CA PRO A 48 -4.36 -11.36 -12.33
C PRO A 48 -3.07 -10.68 -11.83
N TYR A 49 -3.13 -9.81 -10.83
CA TYR A 49 -2.02 -8.97 -10.39
C TYR A 49 -1.24 -9.57 -9.23
N ILE A 50 -1.93 -10.20 -8.27
CA ILE A 50 -1.28 -10.78 -7.08
C ILE A 50 -0.18 -11.82 -7.40
N PRO A 51 -0.22 -12.60 -8.51
CA PRO A 51 0.88 -13.49 -8.87
C PRO A 51 2.20 -12.78 -9.20
N HIS A 52 2.16 -11.48 -9.50
CA HIS A 52 3.34 -10.66 -9.79
C HIS A 52 3.96 -10.03 -8.54
N LEU A 53 3.26 -10.04 -7.41
CA LEU A 53 3.71 -9.41 -6.16
C LEU A 53 4.22 -10.44 -5.14
N VAL A 54 3.56 -11.59 -5.03
CA VAL A 54 3.80 -12.55 -3.93
C VAL A 54 3.86 -13.95 -4.49
N ARG A 55 4.78 -14.83 -4.10
CA ARG A 55 4.91 -16.22 -4.62
C ARG A 55 3.68 -17.10 -4.30
N LEU A 56 3.45 -18.17 -5.08
CA LEU A 56 2.40 -19.15 -4.74
C LEU A 56 2.89 -20.07 -3.61
N SER A 57 2.12 -20.16 -2.52
CA SER A 57 2.38 -21.14 -1.46
C SER A 57 2.25 -22.57 -1.99
N LYS A 58 3.20 -23.43 -1.64
CA LYS A 58 3.11 -24.88 -1.91
C LYS A 58 2.23 -25.60 -0.89
N GLU A 59 2.04 -25.00 0.28
CA GLU A 59 1.23 -25.57 1.35
C GLU A 59 -0.25 -25.27 1.14
N ARG A 60 -1.07 -26.30 1.29
CA ARG A 60 -2.52 -26.17 1.21
C ARG A 60 -3.03 -25.43 2.44
N LYS A 61 -3.93 -24.47 2.23
CA LYS A 61 -4.70 -23.82 3.32
C LYS A 61 -6.01 -24.58 3.54
N ALA A 62 -6.45 -24.67 4.79
CA ALA A 62 -7.74 -25.27 5.12
C ALA A 62 -8.88 -24.53 4.39
N PRO A 63 -9.93 -25.22 3.88
CA PRO A 63 -10.97 -24.59 3.07
C PRO A 63 -11.65 -23.38 3.74
N GLU A 64 -11.88 -23.44 5.05
CA GLU A 64 -12.46 -22.37 5.85
C GLU A 64 -11.60 -21.09 5.88
N ILE A 65 -10.26 -21.22 5.81
CA ILE A 65 -9.35 -20.07 5.69
C ILE A 65 -9.61 -19.37 4.36
N ASN A 66 -9.69 -20.12 3.26
CA ASN A 66 -9.93 -19.53 1.94
C ASN A 66 -11.32 -18.87 1.85
N ARG A 67 -12.34 -19.48 2.45
CA ARG A 67 -13.69 -18.88 2.56
C ARG A 67 -13.67 -17.59 3.38
N GLY A 68 -12.93 -17.56 4.49
CA GLY A 68 -12.74 -16.37 5.31
C GLY A 68 -12.08 -15.24 4.53
N TYR A 69 -11.00 -15.53 3.80
CA TYR A 69 -10.35 -14.55 2.92
C TYR A 69 -11.25 -14.06 1.79
N PHE A 70 -12.05 -14.94 1.18
CA PHE A 70 -13.03 -14.55 0.19
C PHE A 70 -14.06 -13.58 0.77
N ALA A 71 -14.66 -13.90 1.91
CA ALA A 71 -15.65 -13.04 2.56
C ALA A 71 -15.04 -11.68 2.95
N ARG A 72 -13.80 -11.69 3.47
CA ARG A 72 -13.02 -10.48 3.78
C ARG A 72 -12.81 -9.59 2.56
N VAL A 73 -12.26 -10.14 1.48
CA VAL A 73 -11.99 -9.41 0.23
C VAL A 73 -13.30 -8.92 -0.41
N HIS A 74 -14.32 -9.76 -0.44
CA HIS A 74 -15.62 -9.41 -1.00
C HIS A 74 -16.29 -8.28 -0.20
N GLY A 75 -16.32 -8.38 1.13
CA GLY A 75 -16.93 -7.36 1.99
C GLY A 75 -16.29 -5.99 1.82
N VAL A 76 -14.96 -5.91 1.87
CA VAL A 76 -14.20 -4.67 1.64
C VAL A 76 -14.44 -4.15 0.22
N SER A 77 -14.40 -5.02 -0.79
CA SER A 77 -14.65 -4.64 -2.18
C SER A 77 -16.04 -4.04 -2.38
N GLN A 78 -17.08 -4.61 -1.76
CA GLN A 78 -18.45 -4.09 -1.84
C GLN A 78 -18.57 -2.69 -1.24
N LEU A 79 -17.91 -2.42 -0.11
CA LEU A 79 -17.90 -1.09 0.52
C LEU A 79 -17.16 -0.06 -0.33
N ILE A 80 -16.00 -0.42 -0.89
CA ILE A 80 -15.26 0.43 -1.82
C ILE A 80 -16.12 0.78 -3.04
N LYS A 81 -16.74 -0.21 -3.68
CA LYS A 81 -17.61 0.01 -4.86
C LYS A 81 -18.84 0.85 -4.51
N ALA A 82 -19.42 0.66 -3.33
CA ALA A 82 -20.55 1.47 -2.87
C ALA A 82 -20.14 2.94 -2.68
N PHE A 83 -18.97 3.19 -2.08
CA PHE A 83 -18.42 4.53 -1.92
C PHE A 83 -18.15 5.20 -3.27
N LEU A 84 -17.44 4.52 -4.18
CA LEU A 84 -17.15 5.01 -5.53
C LEU A 84 -18.42 5.37 -6.31
N ARG A 85 -19.47 4.55 -6.19
CA ARG A 85 -20.78 4.83 -6.82
C ARG A 85 -21.43 6.10 -6.26
N LYS A 86 -21.32 6.33 -4.95
CA LYS A 86 -21.92 7.51 -4.30
C LYS A 86 -21.20 8.81 -4.64
N THR A 87 -19.90 8.75 -4.91
CA THR A 87 -19.08 9.91 -5.26
C THR A 87 -18.94 10.11 -6.77
N GLY A 88 -19.45 9.18 -7.59
CA GLY A 88 -19.23 9.19 -9.04
C GLY A 88 -17.75 9.08 -9.39
N CYS A 89 -16.99 8.31 -8.60
CA CYS A 89 -15.52 8.20 -8.65
C CYS A 89 -14.74 9.51 -8.41
N ASN A 90 -15.41 10.64 -8.17
CA ASN A 90 -14.76 11.90 -7.79
C ASN A 90 -14.43 11.93 -6.29
N CYS A 91 -13.47 11.11 -5.91
CA CYS A 91 -13.07 10.89 -4.52
C CYS A 91 -11.62 10.40 -4.44
N GLN A 92 -11.13 10.21 -3.23
CA GLN A 92 -9.85 9.57 -2.95
C GLN A 92 -10.06 8.27 -2.18
N ILE A 93 -9.13 7.32 -2.35
CA ILE A 93 -9.04 6.13 -1.50
C ILE A 93 -7.65 6.11 -0.89
N LEU A 94 -7.58 5.92 0.43
CA LEU A 94 -6.35 5.79 1.19
C LEU A 94 -6.34 4.44 1.91
N ASN A 95 -5.54 3.50 1.40
CA ASN A 95 -5.36 2.18 2.01
C ASN A 95 -4.17 2.21 2.97
N LEU A 96 -4.45 2.17 4.27
CA LEU A 96 -3.48 2.18 5.36
C LEU A 96 -3.04 0.76 5.66
N GLY A 97 -1.73 0.49 5.64
CA GLY A 97 -1.17 -0.86 5.76
C GLY A 97 -1.55 -1.74 4.57
N ALA A 98 -1.38 -1.20 3.36
CA ALA A 98 -1.89 -1.82 2.13
C ALA A 98 -1.18 -3.14 1.76
N GLY A 99 0.04 -3.37 2.24
CA GLY A 99 0.84 -4.53 1.90
C GLY A 99 0.95 -4.72 0.38
N MET A 100 0.76 -5.97 -0.07
CA MET A 100 0.76 -6.33 -1.50
C MET A 100 -0.64 -6.27 -2.14
N ASP A 101 -1.52 -5.38 -1.65
CA ASP A 101 -2.86 -5.22 -2.21
C ASP A 101 -2.85 -4.86 -3.70
N THR A 102 -3.88 -5.29 -4.41
CA THR A 102 -4.00 -5.20 -5.88
C THR A 102 -5.21 -4.37 -6.32
N THR A 103 -5.91 -3.72 -5.38
CA THR A 103 -7.20 -3.09 -5.64
C THR A 103 -7.11 -1.98 -6.67
N PHE A 104 -6.01 -1.20 -6.71
CA PHE A 104 -5.81 -0.18 -7.74
C PHE A 104 -5.98 -0.75 -9.16
N TRP A 105 -5.24 -1.81 -9.50
CA TRP A 105 -5.30 -2.40 -10.84
C TRP A 105 -6.65 -3.07 -11.11
N ARG A 106 -7.25 -3.74 -10.12
CA ARG A 106 -8.59 -4.33 -10.27
C ARG A 106 -9.67 -3.27 -10.50
N LEU A 107 -9.62 -2.13 -9.79
CA LEU A 107 -10.54 -1.02 -10.02
C LEU A 107 -10.32 -0.38 -11.40
N LYS A 108 -9.09 -0.34 -11.90
CA LYS A 108 -8.79 0.11 -13.27
C LYS A 108 -9.43 -0.78 -14.32
N ASP A 109 -9.35 -2.10 -14.16
CA ASP A 109 -9.99 -3.04 -15.10
C ASP A 109 -11.52 -2.92 -15.12
N GLU A 110 -12.11 -2.50 -14.00
CA GLU A 110 -13.55 -2.26 -13.87
C GLU A 110 -13.99 -0.83 -14.26
N ASP A 111 -13.06 0.03 -14.69
CA ASP A 111 -13.30 1.46 -14.97
C ASP A 111 -13.89 2.24 -13.76
N LEU A 112 -13.43 1.88 -12.55
CA LEU A 112 -13.90 2.42 -11.27
C LEU A 112 -12.80 3.17 -10.50
N LEU A 113 -11.81 3.73 -11.20
CA LEU A 113 -10.71 4.42 -10.52
C LEU A 113 -11.16 5.71 -9.82
N PRO A 114 -10.79 5.93 -8.55
CA PRO A 114 -11.00 7.21 -7.88
C PRO A 114 -10.12 8.31 -8.50
N SER A 115 -10.37 9.58 -8.18
CA SER A 115 -9.51 10.70 -8.59
C SER A 115 -8.03 10.45 -8.28
N LYS A 116 -7.73 9.93 -7.08
CA LYS A 116 -6.39 9.41 -6.75
C LYS A 116 -6.46 8.30 -5.69
N TYR A 117 -5.66 7.26 -5.87
CA TYR A 117 -5.56 6.12 -4.96
C TYR A 117 -4.20 6.16 -4.24
N PHE A 118 -4.22 6.04 -2.91
CA PHE A 118 -3.05 6.11 -2.05
C PHE A 118 -2.89 4.81 -1.28
N GLU A 119 -1.66 4.33 -1.18
CA GLU A 119 -1.28 3.21 -0.33
C GLU A 119 -0.18 3.63 0.63
N ILE A 120 -0.35 3.26 1.90
CA ILE A 120 0.64 3.50 2.94
C ILE A 120 1.06 2.14 3.51
N ASP A 121 2.35 1.94 3.69
CA ASP A 121 2.89 0.83 4.47
C ASP A 121 4.28 1.18 4.97
N PHE A 122 4.90 0.32 5.78
CA PHE A 122 6.28 0.49 6.19
C PHE A 122 7.22 0.62 4.98
N PRO A 123 8.28 1.46 5.05
CA PRO A 123 9.24 1.64 3.97
C PRO A 123 9.79 0.34 3.36
N MET A 124 10.02 -0.69 4.20
CA MET A 124 10.48 -2.00 3.73
C MET A 124 9.46 -2.71 2.84
N ILE A 125 8.17 -2.66 3.21
CA ILE A 125 7.08 -3.28 2.45
C ILE A 125 6.88 -2.55 1.14
N VAL A 126 6.90 -1.21 1.18
CA VAL A 126 6.81 -0.37 -0.03
C VAL A 126 7.98 -0.65 -0.97
N THR A 127 9.22 -0.70 -0.47
CA THR A 127 10.40 -1.02 -1.30
C THR A 127 10.24 -2.33 -2.05
N ARG A 128 9.73 -3.38 -1.38
CA ARG A 128 9.44 -4.68 -2.01
C ARG A 128 8.38 -4.55 -3.11
N LYS A 129 7.29 -3.81 -2.86
CA LYS A 129 6.22 -3.60 -3.84
C LYS A 129 6.71 -2.78 -5.04
N LEU A 130 7.46 -1.70 -4.81
CA LEU A 130 8.05 -0.87 -5.87
C LEU A 130 9.02 -1.67 -6.75
N HIS A 131 9.83 -2.54 -6.14
CA HIS A 131 10.71 -3.45 -6.89
C HIS A 131 9.92 -4.35 -7.84
N SER A 132 8.82 -4.97 -7.37
CA SER A 132 7.95 -5.79 -8.21
C SER A 132 7.29 -4.97 -9.32
N ILE A 133 6.81 -3.77 -9.04
CA ILE A 133 6.20 -2.86 -10.04
C ILE A 133 7.23 -2.52 -11.12
N LYS A 134 8.47 -2.17 -10.73
CA LYS A 134 9.54 -1.82 -11.66
C LYS A 134 9.92 -2.97 -12.59
N LEU A 135 9.95 -4.20 -12.08
CA LEU A 135 10.35 -5.38 -12.86
C LEU A 135 9.25 -5.96 -13.74
N LYS A 136 7.97 -5.62 -13.49
CA LYS A 136 6.82 -6.25 -14.16
C LYS A 136 6.03 -5.19 -14.93
N PRO A 137 6.17 -5.12 -16.27
CA PRO A 137 5.42 -4.18 -17.10
C PRO A 137 3.89 -4.24 -16.92
N LEU A 138 3.35 -5.42 -16.58
CA LEU A 138 1.93 -5.60 -16.25
C LEU A 138 1.48 -4.75 -15.05
N LEU A 139 2.38 -4.39 -14.15
CA LEU A 139 2.09 -3.54 -12.99
C LEU A 139 2.42 -2.07 -13.26
N SER A 140 3.55 -1.77 -13.92
CA SER A 140 4.00 -0.40 -14.16
C SER A 140 3.27 0.29 -15.30
N LYS A 141 2.97 -0.40 -16.41
CA LYS A 141 2.32 0.19 -17.59
C LYS A 141 0.95 0.79 -17.27
N PRO A 142 0.04 0.13 -16.52
CA PRO A 142 -1.26 0.72 -16.20
C PRO A 142 -1.16 1.99 -15.34
N ILE A 143 -0.07 2.17 -14.58
CA ILE A 143 0.20 3.38 -13.80
C ILE A 143 0.73 4.49 -14.73
N LEU A 144 1.68 4.15 -15.61
CA LEU A 144 2.25 5.07 -16.61
C LEU A 144 1.19 5.60 -17.58
N ASP A 145 0.30 4.74 -18.08
CA ASP A 145 -0.78 5.12 -19.02
C ASP A 145 -1.74 6.17 -18.42
N LEU A 146 -1.75 6.30 -17.10
CA LEU A 146 -2.58 7.25 -16.34
C LEU A 146 -1.78 8.44 -15.77
N HIS A 147 -0.47 8.46 -15.98
CA HIS A 147 0.42 9.49 -15.50
C HIS A 147 0.59 10.60 -16.55
N SER A 148 0.85 11.82 -16.11
CA SER A 148 1.10 12.96 -16.98
C SER A 148 2.50 12.93 -17.63
N GLU A 149 3.44 12.21 -17.03
CA GLU A 149 4.82 12.09 -17.50
C GLU A 149 5.13 10.69 -18.03
N ASP A 150 6.10 10.58 -18.93
CA ASP A 150 6.51 9.31 -19.56
C ASP A 150 7.30 8.37 -18.63
N THR A 151 7.66 8.83 -17.43
CA THR A 151 8.48 8.06 -16.48
C THR A 151 7.91 8.10 -15.06
N LEU A 152 7.86 6.95 -14.39
CA LEU A 152 7.55 6.89 -12.96
C LEU A 152 8.81 7.19 -12.15
N GLN A 153 8.78 8.28 -11.38
CA GLN A 153 9.80 8.51 -10.37
C GLN A 153 9.51 7.67 -9.13
N MET A 154 10.48 6.84 -8.75
CA MET A 154 10.45 6.05 -7.53
C MET A 154 11.67 6.46 -6.69
N ASP A 155 11.45 7.17 -5.59
CA ASP A 155 12.50 7.73 -4.72
C ASP A 155 12.62 6.94 -3.42
N GLY A 156 13.33 5.82 -3.47
CA GLY A 156 13.60 4.97 -2.31
C GLY A 156 12.35 4.25 -1.80
N HIS A 157 11.46 4.97 -1.12
CA HIS A 157 10.28 4.46 -0.43
C HIS A 157 8.97 5.12 -0.87
N THR A 158 8.98 5.91 -1.94
CA THR A 158 7.75 6.50 -2.48
C THR A 158 7.66 6.27 -3.99
N LEU A 159 6.43 6.13 -4.47
CA LEU A 159 6.04 6.26 -5.87
C LEU A 159 4.90 7.26 -5.89
N ASP A 160 5.05 8.33 -6.64
CA ASP A 160 3.97 9.28 -6.88
C ASP A 160 3.68 9.38 -8.38
N SER A 161 2.42 9.19 -8.72
CA SER A 161 1.89 9.38 -10.07
C SER A 161 0.57 10.14 -10.00
N THR A 162 0.03 10.51 -11.15
CA THR A 162 -1.18 11.33 -11.24
C THR A 162 -2.38 10.65 -10.58
N ARG A 163 -2.52 9.33 -10.72
CA ARG A 163 -3.69 8.57 -10.25
C ARG A 163 -3.39 7.59 -9.11
N TYR A 164 -2.12 7.35 -8.81
CA TYR A 164 -1.69 6.35 -7.84
C TYR A 164 -0.43 6.77 -7.08
N ALA A 165 -0.45 6.65 -5.77
CA ALA A 165 0.72 6.89 -4.92
C ALA A 165 0.91 5.73 -3.93
N ILE A 166 2.16 5.32 -3.72
CA ILE A 166 2.57 4.37 -2.69
C ILE A 166 3.61 5.05 -1.82
N ILE A 167 3.38 5.15 -0.52
CA ILE A 167 4.18 5.95 0.41
C ILE A 167 4.67 5.05 1.54
N GLY A 168 5.99 4.99 1.72
CA GLY A 168 6.63 4.36 2.86
C GLY A 168 6.57 5.26 4.08
N ALA A 169 5.74 4.95 5.06
CA ALA A 169 5.61 5.71 6.30
C ALA A 169 5.19 4.81 7.46
N ASP A 170 5.52 5.20 8.68
CA ASP A 170 4.98 4.57 9.88
C ASP A 170 3.61 5.19 10.21
N LEU A 171 2.56 4.37 10.33
CA LEU A 171 1.22 4.86 10.65
C LEU A 171 1.12 5.44 12.07
N ARG A 172 2.11 5.17 12.92
CA ARG A 172 2.21 5.73 14.28
C ARG A 172 2.76 7.17 14.28
N ASP A 173 3.50 7.55 13.25
CA ASP A 173 4.02 8.91 13.06
C ASP A 173 3.07 9.73 12.16
N ILE A 174 2.01 10.25 12.78
CA ILE A 174 0.99 11.02 12.08
C ILE A 174 1.55 12.30 11.39
N PRO A 175 2.43 13.10 12.03
CA PRO A 175 3.05 14.24 11.37
C PRO A 175 3.82 13.86 10.09
N GLU A 176 4.63 12.80 10.13
CA GLU A 176 5.37 12.32 8.94
C GLU A 176 4.40 11.87 7.84
N LEU A 177 3.38 11.08 8.22
CA LEU A 177 2.36 10.58 7.29
C LEU A 177 1.62 11.73 6.58
N GLU A 178 1.19 12.73 7.33
CA GLU A 178 0.47 13.89 6.80
C GLU A 178 1.36 14.70 5.83
N GLU A 179 2.63 14.91 6.17
CA GLU A 179 3.58 15.60 5.30
C GLU A 179 3.76 14.87 3.97
N LYS A 180 3.94 13.54 4.00
CA LYS A 180 4.13 12.72 2.80
C LYS A 180 2.86 12.67 1.94
N LEU A 181 1.68 12.55 2.55
CA LEU A 181 0.40 12.60 1.82
C LEU A 181 0.20 13.95 1.11
N LYS A 182 0.53 15.06 1.78
CA LYS A 182 0.50 16.40 1.16
C LYS A 182 1.47 16.52 -0.01
N LYS A 183 2.70 15.99 0.13
CA LYS A 183 3.69 15.94 -0.96
C LYS A 183 3.18 15.17 -2.17
N CYS A 184 2.43 14.08 -1.95
CA CYS A 184 1.75 13.34 -3.01
C CYS A 184 0.40 13.94 -3.43
N ASN A 185 0.16 15.23 -3.16
CA ASN A 185 -1.02 15.97 -3.61
C ASN A 185 -2.37 15.39 -3.13
N MET A 186 -2.42 14.86 -1.90
CA MET A 186 -3.69 14.48 -1.27
C MET A 186 -4.55 15.74 -1.04
N ASN A 187 -5.80 15.75 -1.53
CA ASN A 187 -6.71 16.88 -1.38
C ASN A 187 -7.71 16.66 -0.24
N THR A 188 -7.59 17.45 0.83
CA THR A 188 -8.46 17.34 2.01
C THR A 188 -9.92 17.79 1.76
N GLN A 189 -10.20 18.40 0.61
CA GLN A 189 -11.55 18.83 0.22
C GLN A 189 -12.33 17.76 -0.55
N LEU A 190 -11.68 16.69 -1.02
CA LEU A 190 -12.37 15.60 -1.71
C LEU A 190 -12.91 14.56 -0.71
N PRO A 191 -14.07 13.95 -1.00
CA PRO A 191 -14.52 12.78 -0.26
C PRO A 191 -13.43 11.72 -0.28
N THR A 192 -13.03 11.22 0.90
CA THR A 192 -11.91 10.28 1.03
C THR A 192 -12.35 9.07 1.83
N LEU A 193 -12.21 7.88 1.24
CA LEU A 193 -12.40 6.61 1.93
C LEU A 193 -11.06 6.11 2.47
N LEU A 194 -10.98 5.90 3.78
CA LEU A 194 -9.83 5.29 4.42
C LEU A 194 -10.12 3.80 4.66
N VAL A 195 -9.15 2.94 4.35
CA VAL A 195 -9.26 1.49 4.54
C VAL A 195 -8.12 1.04 5.45
N ALA A 196 -8.44 0.30 6.51
CA ALA A 196 -7.48 -0.33 7.40
C ALA A 196 -7.82 -1.83 7.54
N GLU A 197 -7.40 -2.63 6.57
CA GLU A 197 -7.79 -4.04 6.44
C GLU A 197 -6.89 -4.97 7.26
N CYS A 198 -7.26 -5.22 8.53
CA CYS A 198 -6.43 -5.94 9.52
C CYS A 198 -5.09 -5.25 9.79
N VAL A 199 -5.15 -3.97 10.17
CA VAL A 199 -3.94 -3.16 10.42
C VAL A 199 -3.93 -2.59 11.83
N LEU A 200 -5.03 -1.98 12.27
CA LEU A 200 -5.10 -1.28 13.57
C LEU A 200 -4.85 -2.17 14.79
N VAL A 201 -4.94 -3.50 14.65
CA VAL A 201 -4.65 -4.45 15.74
C VAL A 201 -3.16 -4.51 16.11
N TYR A 202 -2.28 -4.02 15.23
CA TYR A 202 -0.82 -4.03 15.41
C TYR A 202 -0.27 -2.73 16.03
N MET A 203 -1.14 -1.85 16.52
CA MET A 203 -0.76 -0.59 17.16
C MET A 203 -1.46 -0.46 18.50
N SER A 204 -0.91 0.38 19.38
CA SER A 204 -1.57 0.71 20.65
C SER A 204 -2.95 1.35 20.39
N PRO A 205 -3.97 1.04 21.21
CA PRO A 205 -5.28 1.69 21.15
C PRO A 205 -5.22 3.22 21.30
#